data_AF-A0A2K3KSK7-F1
#
_entry.id   AF-A0A2K3KSK7-F1
#
_cell.length_a   1.000
_cell.length_b   1.000
_cell.length_c   1.000
_cell.angle_alpha   90.00
_cell.angle_beta   90.00
_cell.angle_gamma   90.00
#
_symmetry.space_group_name_H-M   'P 1'
#
loop_
_entity.id
_entity.type
_entity.pdbx_description
1 polymer ?
#
loop_
_entity_poly.entity_id
_entity_poly.type
_entity_poly.pdbx_seq_one_letter_code
_entity_poly.pdbx_strand_id
1 'polypeptide(L)'
;YSVYTTAKGYPDVNTRMFAKRLSVELKFPAVALMDSNPSGFHIFHIYKCGSETMSYDAAHLTTSHMKWLGLRLWDVGTYKIPEECSINLTPFDIYTCNRMFEEKESLIAS
;
A
#
# COMPACT_ATOMS: atom_id res chain seq x y z
N TYR A 1 -6.96 16.73 15.90
CA TYR A 1 -6.49 17.23 14.59
C TYR A 1 -6.27 16.04 13.66
N SER A 2 -6.62 16.15 12.39
CA SER A 2 -6.39 15.13 11.36
C SER A 2 -5.54 15.74 10.25
N VAL A 3 -4.57 14.98 9.73
CA VAL A 3 -3.69 15.40 8.63
C VAL A 3 -3.98 14.49 7.43
N TYR A 4 -4.22 15.08 6.27
CA TYR A 4 -4.40 14.36 5.02
C TYR A 4 -3.20 14.62 4.12
N THR A 5 -2.61 13.54 3.59
CA THR A 5 -1.48 13.60 2.67
C THR A 5 -1.85 12.81 1.42
N THR A 6 -1.69 13.43 0.25
CA THR A 6 -1.96 12.80 -1.05
C THR A 6 -0.66 12.60 -1.79
N ALA A 7 -0.40 11.38 -2.26
CA ALA A 7 0.67 11.09 -3.21
C ALA A 7 0.12 11.07 -4.64
N LYS A 8 0.98 11.30 -5.64
CA LYS A 8 0.63 11.24 -7.06
C LYS A 8 0.81 9.83 -7.65
N GLY A 9 0.34 8.81 -6.93
CA GLY A 9 0.58 7.39 -7.23
C GLY A 9 1.70 6.80 -6.37
N TYR A 10 2.75 6.29 -7.02
CA TYR A 10 3.90 5.71 -6.33
C TYR A 10 4.57 6.74 -5.42
N PRO A 11 4.89 6.38 -4.18
CA PRO A 11 5.34 7.36 -3.20
C PRO A 11 6.83 7.64 -3.36
N ASP A 12 7.18 8.92 -3.48
CA ASP A 12 8.57 9.36 -3.46
C ASP A 12 9.16 9.29 -2.04
N VAL A 13 10.49 9.40 -1.97
CA VAL A 13 11.26 9.31 -0.72
C VAL A 13 10.78 10.31 0.33
N ASN A 14 10.52 11.56 -0.05
CA ASN A 14 10.15 12.61 0.89
C ASN A 14 8.75 12.39 1.45
N THR A 15 7.81 11.96 0.62
CA THR A 15 6.44 11.62 1.06
C THR A 15 6.46 10.46 2.06
N ARG A 16 7.31 9.44 1.81
CA ARG A 16 7.49 8.30 2.74
C ARG A 16 8.10 8.73 4.06
N MET A 17 9.16 9.54 4.03
CA MET A 17 9.78 10.09 5.23
C MET A 17 8.79 10.94 6.03
N PHE A 18 8.02 11.80 5.36
CA PHE A 18 7.03 12.63 6.03
C PHE A 18 5.97 11.82 6.77
N ALA A 19 5.39 10.81 6.09
CA ALA A 19 4.42 9.90 6.72
C ALA A 19 5.02 9.15 7.92
N LYS A 20 6.26 8.68 7.81
CA LYS A 20 6.99 8.02 8.90
C LYS A 20 7.16 8.94 10.11
N ARG A 21 7.60 10.18 9.89
CA ARG A 21 7.82 11.16 10.96
C ARG A 21 6.52 11.53 11.68
N LEU A 22 5.43 11.75 10.93
CA LEU A 22 4.10 11.95 11.53
C LEU A 22 3.70 10.76 12.42
N SER A 23 3.94 9.54 11.95
CA SER A 23 3.54 8.35 12.69
C SER A 23 4.42 8.04 13.89
N VAL A 24 5.75 8.20 13.78
CA VAL A 24 6.71 7.80 14.81
C VAL A 24 7.05 8.94 15.76
N GLU A 25 7.39 10.12 15.23
CA GLU A 25 7.79 11.27 16.07
C GLU A 25 6.55 11.88 16.74
N LEU A 26 5.48 12.08 15.97
CA LEU A 26 4.26 12.73 16.45
C LEU A 26 3.17 11.74 16.89
N LYS A 27 3.44 10.43 16.82
CA LYS A 27 2.56 9.35 17.30
C LYS A 27 1.16 9.35 16.66
N PHE A 28 1.02 9.89 15.44
CA PHE A 28 -0.25 9.80 14.74
C PHE A 28 -0.51 8.38 14.23
N PRO A 29 -1.73 7.85 14.38
CA PRO A 29 -2.13 6.62 13.71
C PRO A 29 -2.01 6.77 12.19
N ALA A 30 -1.20 5.94 11.56
CA ALA A 30 -1.03 5.94 10.11
C ALA A 30 -2.09 5.04 9.45
N VAL A 31 -2.90 5.62 8.57
CA VAL A 31 -3.89 4.90 7.76
C VAL A 31 -3.70 5.29 6.30
N ALA A 32 -3.87 4.31 5.42
CA ALA A 32 -3.79 4.50 3.98
C ALA A 32 -5.14 4.19 3.33
N LEU A 33 -5.68 5.17 2.61
CA LEU A 33 -6.86 5.02 1.77
C LEU A 33 -6.36 4.83 0.33
N MET A 34 -6.63 3.65 -0.22
CA MET A 34 -6.17 3.22 -1.54
C MET A 34 -7.31 2.51 -2.28
N ASP A 35 -7.21 2.46 -3.60
CA ASP A 35 -8.14 1.72 -4.45
C ASP A 35 -8.01 0.21 -4.24
N SER A 36 -9.12 -0.51 -4.40
CA SER A 36 -9.17 -1.97 -4.31
C SER A 36 -8.68 -2.64 -5.60
N ASN A 37 -7.43 -2.37 -6.00
CA ASN A 37 -6.78 -2.97 -7.15
C ASN A 37 -5.31 -3.35 -6.82
N PRO A 38 -4.64 -4.15 -7.68
CA PRO A 38 -3.27 -4.58 -7.43
C PRO A 38 -2.28 -3.41 -7.28
N SER A 39 -2.45 -2.34 -8.06
CA SER A 39 -1.58 -1.16 -8.00
C SER A 39 -1.69 -0.42 -6.66
N GLY A 40 -2.92 -0.25 -6.14
CA GLY A 40 -3.18 0.36 -4.84
C GLY A 40 -2.58 -0.47 -3.71
N PHE A 41 -2.72 -1.80 -3.80
CA PHE A 41 -2.08 -2.71 -2.85
C PHE A 41 -0.55 -2.61 -2.88
N HIS A 42 0.04 -2.51 -4.06
CA HIS A 42 1.48 -2.34 -4.23
C HIS A 42 1.99 -1.02 -3.63
N ILE A 43 1.30 0.09 -3.89
CA ILE A 43 1.64 1.39 -3.31
C ILE A 43 1.60 1.33 -1.77
N PHE A 44 0.56 0.72 -1.20
CA PHE A 44 0.48 0.52 0.25
C PHE A 44 1.64 -0.35 0.78
N HIS A 45 1.98 -1.42 0.07
CA HIS A 45 3.09 -2.29 0.44
C HIS A 45 4.41 -1.51 0.53
N ILE A 46 4.67 -0.60 -0.42
CA ILE A 46 5.86 0.26 -0.39
C ILE A 46 5.90 1.16 0.86
N TYR A 47 4.76 1.74 1.24
CA TYR A 47 4.69 2.53 2.48
C TYR A 47 4.92 1.69 3.72
N LYS A 48 4.37 0.48 3.76
CA LYS A 48 4.37 -0.36 4.97
C LYS A 48 5.67 -1.17 5.13
N CYS A 49 6.12 -1.81 4.06
CA CYS A 49 7.20 -2.81 4.05
C CYS A 49 8.42 -2.34 3.26
N GLY A 50 8.25 -1.42 2.31
CA GLY A 50 9.33 -0.88 1.48
C GLY A 50 9.32 -1.43 0.07
N SER A 51 10.33 -1.05 -0.71
CA SER A 51 10.56 -1.54 -2.07
C SER A 51 11.93 -2.23 -2.12
N GLU A 52 12.07 -3.25 -2.96
CA GLU A 52 13.35 -3.96 -3.14
C GLU A 52 14.48 -3.02 -3.56
N THR A 53 14.17 -2.10 -4.47
CA THR A 53 15.07 -1.06 -4.97
C THR A 53 15.60 -0.11 -3.89
N MET A 54 14.93 -0.03 -2.75
CA MET A 54 15.32 0.80 -1.59
C MET A 54 15.37 -0.02 -0.31
N SER A 55 15.70 -1.30 -0.41
CA SER A 55 15.78 -2.22 0.73
C SER A 55 16.76 -1.74 1.81
N TYR A 56 17.88 -1.14 1.41
CA TYR A 56 18.87 -0.58 2.34
C TYR A 56 18.32 0.55 3.23
N ASP A 57 17.44 1.40 2.67
CA ASP A 57 16.82 2.52 3.39
C ASP A 57 15.42 2.19 3.92
N ALA A 58 14.99 0.93 3.84
CA ALA A 58 13.66 0.51 4.26
C ALA A 58 13.38 0.88 5.72
N ALA A 59 14.37 0.78 6.62
CA ALA A 59 14.22 1.16 8.03
C ALA A 59 13.78 2.63 8.22
N HIS A 60 14.24 3.53 7.36
CA HIS A 60 13.95 4.97 7.43
C HIS A 60 12.70 5.37 6.62
N LEU A 61 12.30 4.54 5.67
CA LEU A 61 11.26 4.88 4.68
C LEU A 61 9.96 4.08 4.83
N THR A 62 9.87 3.22 5.83
CA THR A 62 8.71 2.34 6.03
C THR A 62 7.95 2.67 7.30
N THR A 63 6.62 2.69 7.18
CA THR A 63 5.68 2.88 8.29
C THR A 63 4.97 1.55 8.54
N SER A 64 5.65 0.61 9.19
CA SER A 64 5.18 -0.78 9.41
C SER A 64 3.81 -0.87 10.11
N HIS A 65 3.48 0.07 10.99
CA HIS A 65 2.20 0.13 11.70
C HIS A 65 1.04 0.70 10.86
N MET A 66 1.31 1.16 9.64
CA MET A 66 0.27 1.71 8.77
C MET A 66 -0.80 0.66 8.45
N LYS A 67 -2.07 1.06 8.54
CA LYS A 67 -3.23 0.20 8.27
C LYS A 67 -3.91 0.57 6.97
N TRP A 68 -4.36 -0.43 6.22
CA TRP A 68 -5.20 -0.25 5.05
C TRP A 68 -6.63 0.08 5.48
N LEU A 69 -7.08 1.28 5.12
CA LEU A 69 -8.44 1.80 5.33
C LEU A 69 -9.34 1.64 4.10
N GLY A 70 -8.75 1.55 2.90
CA GLY A 70 -9.52 1.40 1.66
C GLY A 70 -10.34 0.12 1.58
N LEU A 71 -11.13 0.02 0.52
CA LEU A 71 -11.92 -1.18 0.23
C LEU A 71 -11.00 -2.39 0.02
N ARG A 72 -11.37 -3.55 0.58
CA ARG A 72 -10.68 -4.82 0.37
C ARG A 72 -11.51 -5.73 -0.54
N LEU A 73 -10.86 -6.71 -1.16
CA LEU A 73 -11.54 -7.62 -2.10
C LEU A 73 -12.73 -8.36 -1.46
N TRP A 74 -12.64 -8.72 -0.18
CA TRP A 74 -13.73 -9.39 0.55
C TRP A 74 -14.83 -8.43 1.04
N ASP A 75 -14.58 -7.13 1.03
CA ASP A 75 -15.55 -6.12 1.44
C ASP A 75 -16.66 -5.97 0.39
N VAL A 76 -16.39 -6.32 -0.88
CA VAL A 76 -17.35 -6.24 -2.00
C VAL A 76 -18.66 -6.98 -1.67
N GLY A 77 -18.56 -8.23 -1.21
CA GLY A 77 -19.73 -9.02 -0.81
C GLY A 77 -20.38 -8.52 0.49
N THR A 78 -19.57 -7.98 1.40
CA THR A 78 -20.04 -7.50 2.72
C THR A 78 -20.89 -6.23 2.60
N TYR A 79 -20.45 -5.28 1.78
CA TYR A 79 -21.14 -4.00 1.57
C TYR A 79 -22.13 -4.02 0.41
N LYS A 80 -22.34 -5.18 -0.23
CA LYS A 80 -23.24 -5.35 -1.38
C LYS A 80 -22.93 -4.34 -2.49
N ILE A 81 -21.64 -4.22 -2.81
CA ILE A 81 -21.19 -3.29 -3.84
C ILE A 81 -21.74 -3.77 -5.20
N PRO A 82 -22.40 -2.91 -5.96
CA PRO A 82 -22.97 -3.29 -7.25
C PRO A 82 -21.88 -3.79 -8.22
N GLU A 83 -22.21 -4.79 -9.02
CA GLU A 83 -21.26 -5.39 -9.97
C GLU A 83 -20.85 -4.39 -11.06
N GLU A 84 -21.71 -3.41 -11.36
CA GLU A 84 -21.44 -2.35 -12.32
C GLU A 84 -20.29 -1.42 -11.87
N CYS A 85 -19.95 -1.42 -10.58
CA CYS A 85 -18.77 -0.72 -10.05
C CYS A 85 -17.47 -1.54 -10.19
N SER A 86 -17.56 -2.80 -10.60
CA SER A 86 -16.41 -3.70 -10.75
C SER A 86 -15.81 -3.58 -12.15
N ILE A 87 -14.48 -3.61 -12.20
CA ILE A 87 -13.72 -3.56 -13.44
C ILE A 87 -12.93 -4.86 -13.54
N ASN A 88 -12.98 -5.51 -14.70
CA ASN A 88 -12.21 -6.73 -14.95
C ASN A 88 -10.71 -6.45 -14.90
N LEU A 89 -9.96 -7.38 -14.31
CA LEU A 89 -8.50 -7.30 -14.26
C LEU A 89 -7.92 -7.33 -15.67
N THR A 90 -6.98 -6.42 -15.93
CA THR A 90 -6.21 -6.43 -17.17
C THR A 90 -5.05 -7.44 -17.07
N PRO A 91 -4.45 -7.86 -18.20
CA PRO A 91 -3.24 -8.69 -18.17
C PRO A 91 -2.09 -8.05 -17.37
N PHE A 92 -2.01 -6.72 -17.36
CA PHE A 92 -1.01 -5.98 -16.59
C PHE A 92 -1.28 -6.05 -15.07
N ASP A 93 -2.55 -6.02 -14.66
CA ASP A 93 -2.92 -6.19 -13.25
C ASP A 93 -2.55 -7.60 -12.75
N ILE A 94 -2.81 -8.62 -13.57
CA ILE A 94 -2.44 -10.01 -13.29
C ILE A 94 -0.92 -10.16 -13.16
N TYR A 95 -0.17 -9.59 -14.10
CA TYR A 95 1.30 -9.57 -14.03
C TYR A 95 1.81 -8.92 -12.74
N THR A 96 1.25 -7.75 -12.39
CA THR A 96 1.61 -7.04 -11.15
C THR A 96 1.32 -7.88 -9.90
N CYS A 97 0.15 -8.52 -9.84
CA CYS A 97 -0.19 -9.45 -8.77
C CYS A 97 0.83 -10.58 -8.64
N ASN A 98 1.12 -11.29 -9.73
CA ASN A 98 2.04 -12.42 -9.71
C ASN A 98 3.43 -12.01 -9.25
N ARG A 99 3.95 -10.88 -9.74
CA ARG A 99 5.23 -10.33 -9.30
C ARG A 99 5.25 -10.07 -7.79
N MET A 100 4.18 -9.48 -7.25
CA MET A 100 4.07 -9.25 -5.79
C MET A 100 3.97 -10.54 -4.97
N PHE A 101 3.35 -11.59 -5.51
CA PHE A 101 3.33 -12.90 -4.87
C PHE A 101 4.73 -13.51 -4.83
N GLU A 102 5.49 -13.43 -5.94
CA GLU A 102 6.86 -13.91 -6.02
C GLU A 102 7.80 -13.15 -5.06
N GLU A 103 7.69 -11.82 -4.99
CA GLU A 103 8.43 -10.96 -4.03
C GLU A 103 8.15 -11.37 -2.58
N LYS A 104 6.91 -11.76 -2.26
CA LYS A 104 6.56 -12.20 -0.91
C LYS A 104 7.17 -13.56 -0.58
N GLU A 105 7.15 -14.51 -1.51
CA GLU A 105 7.72 -15.84 -1.30
C GLU A 105 9.24 -15.78 -1.14
N SER A 106 9.93 -14.92 -1.90
CA SER A 106 11.38 -14.72 -1.76
C SER A 106 11.76 -14.14 -0.39
N LEU A 107 10.98 -13.20 0.15
CA LEU A 107 11.15 -12.64 1.49
C LEU A 107 10.90 -13.64 2.62
N ILE A 108 10.07 -14.67 2.40
CA ILE A 108 9.81 -15.73 3.40
C ILE A 108 10.89 -16.81 3.35
N ALA A 109 11.51 -17.01 2.19
CA ALA A 109 12.58 -17.98 1.98
C ALA A 109 13.97 -17.50 2.45
N SER A 110 14.14 -16.20 2.74
CA SER A 110 15.36 -15.57 3.26
C SER A 110 15.33 -15.38 4.77
#